data_AF-A0A224XYU9-F1
#
_entry.id   AF-A0A224XYU9-F1
#
_cell.length_a   1.000
_cell.length_b   1.000
_cell.length_c   1.000
_cell.angle_alpha   90.00
_cell.angle_beta   90.00
_cell.angle_gamma   90.00
#
_symmetry.space_group_name_H-M   'P 1'
#
loop_
_entity.id
_entity.type
_entity.pdbx_description
1 polymer ?
#
loop_
_entity_poly.entity_id
_entity_poly.type
_entity_poly.pdbx_seq_one_letter_code
_entity_poly.pdbx_strand_id
1 'polypeptide(L)'
;KRLSGPNEMSKPEEIHHGTVISIGSTTLLCHIHKGLDSCSECQTVETPSMKDSASAESNLSSKQLHHKQIMQMKHKYQLNNAADDDSLPKGYVDRAKARRATVGSSHGSEKTEVSSVHVPVSKSNKGYDLLSKMGWKEGNNLGKNASSSVQEPLYVEPKV
;
A
#
# COMPACT_ATOMS: atom_id res chain seq x y z
N LYS A 1 -21.88 12.23 -40.52
CA LYS A 1 -23.17 12.35 -41.26
C LYS A 1 -24.27 12.49 -40.20
N ARG A 2 -25.22 13.42 -40.34
CA ARG A 2 -26.32 13.55 -39.37
C ARG A 2 -27.26 12.34 -39.51
N LEU A 3 -27.70 11.77 -38.38
CA LEU A 3 -28.49 10.54 -38.32
C LEU A 3 -30.01 10.78 -38.45
N SER A 4 -30.48 11.99 -38.15
CA SER A 4 -31.87 12.41 -38.28
C SER A 4 -32.02 13.90 -38.56
N GLY A 5 -33.25 14.30 -38.92
CA GLY A 5 -33.67 15.69 -38.99
C GLY A 5 -33.60 16.41 -37.62
N PRO A 6 -33.72 17.74 -37.60
CA PRO A 6 -33.78 18.49 -36.35
C PRO A 6 -35.02 18.08 -35.52
N ASN A 7 -34.83 17.84 -34.22
CA ASN A 7 -35.87 17.38 -33.28
C ASN A 7 -36.58 16.06 -33.66
N GLU A 8 -35.95 15.25 -34.50
CA GLU A 8 -36.47 13.94 -34.91
C GLU A 8 -35.58 12.83 -34.35
N MET A 9 -36.20 11.78 -33.80
CA MET A 9 -35.46 10.62 -33.29
C MET A 9 -34.88 9.83 -34.45
N SER A 10 -33.58 9.53 -34.39
CA SER A 10 -32.94 8.68 -35.41
C SER A 10 -33.33 7.22 -35.27
N LYS A 11 -33.19 6.47 -36.36
CA LYS A 11 -33.26 5.01 -36.29
C LYS A 11 -32.07 4.47 -35.47
N PRO A 12 -32.22 3.36 -34.73
CA PRO A 12 -31.09 2.70 -34.07
C PRO A 12 -30.04 2.30 -35.11
N GLU A 13 -28.79 2.66 -34.87
CA GLU A 13 -27.64 2.29 -35.70
C GLU A 13 -26.62 1.58 -34.80
N GLU A 14 -26.06 0.48 -35.29
CA GLU A 14 -25.09 -0.29 -34.51
C GLU A 14 -23.74 0.43 -34.48
N ILE A 15 -23.14 0.50 -33.29
CA ILE A 15 -21.84 1.14 -33.08
C ILE A 15 -20.78 0.04 -32.99
N HIS A 16 -19.69 0.20 -33.73
CA HIS A 16 -18.58 -0.74 -33.76
C HIS A 16 -17.29 -0.11 -33.22
N HIS A 17 -16.26 -0.94 -33.11
CA HIS A 17 -14.93 -0.48 -32.79
C HIS A 17 -14.44 0.53 -33.84
N GLY A 18 -13.95 1.70 -33.39
CA GLY A 18 -13.46 2.76 -34.27
C GLY A 18 -14.55 3.68 -34.82
N THR A 19 -15.81 3.52 -34.42
CA THR A 19 -16.87 4.46 -34.81
C THR A 19 -16.63 5.83 -34.18
N VAL A 20 -16.61 6.88 -35.01
CA VAL A 20 -16.51 8.27 -34.57
C VAL A 20 -17.90 8.89 -34.52
N ILE A 21 -18.34 9.29 -33.33
CA ILE A 21 -19.62 9.98 -33.14
C ILE A 21 -19.37 11.45 -32.80
N SER A 22 -20.26 12.33 -33.27
CA SER A 22 -20.16 13.77 -33.02
C SER A 22 -21.46 14.28 -32.42
N ILE A 23 -21.37 14.88 -31.23
CA ILE A 23 -22.49 15.46 -30.50
C ILE A 23 -22.19 16.94 -30.28
N GLY A 24 -22.95 17.81 -30.97
CA GLY A 24 -22.67 19.24 -30.97
C GLY A 24 -21.27 19.54 -31.52
N SER A 25 -20.40 20.09 -30.67
CA SER A 25 -18.99 20.37 -30.99
C SER A 25 -18.01 19.27 -30.55
N THR A 26 -18.47 18.23 -29.86
CA THR A 26 -17.60 17.19 -29.30
C THR A 26 -17.56 15.97 -30.21
N THR A 27 -16.36 15.51 -30.54
CA THR A 27 -16.12 14.27 -31.29
C THR A 27 -15.58 13.19 -30.36
N LEU A 28 -16.21 12.02 -30.36
CA LEU A 28 -15.85 10.87 -29.54
C LEU A 28 -15.46 9.70 -30.46
N LEU A 29 -14.36 9.01 -30.12
CA LEU A 29 -13.95 7.76 -30.75
C LEU A 29 -14.38 6.60 -29.84
N CYS A 30 -15.21 5.70 -30.37
CA CYS A 30 -15.74 4.57 -29.62
C CYS A 30 -14.84 3.33 -29.78
N HIS A 31 -14.44 2.72 -28.66
CA HIS A 31 -13.83 1.40 -28.65
C HIS A 31 -14.75 0.40 -27.96
N ILE A 32 -15.28 -0.55 -28.73
CA ILE A 32 -16.22 -1.58 -28.24
C ILE A 32 -15.60 -2.95 -28.53
N HIS A 33 -15.46 -3.77 -27.50
CA HIS A 33 -14.86 -5.10 -27.57
C HIS A 33 -15.75 -6.15 -26.92
N LYS A 34 -15.63 -7.41 -27.35
CA LYS A 34 -16.33 -8.55 -26.74
C LYS A 34 -15.37 -9.26 -25.78
N GLY A 35 -15.76 -9.43 -24.52
CA GLY A 35 -14.95 -10.13 -23.52
C GLY A 35 -13.67 -9.37 -23.15
N LEU A 36 -12.51 -10.00 -23.33
CA LEU A 36 -11.19 -9.50 -22.93
C LEU A 36 -10.34 -8.97 -24.11
N ASP A 37 -10.90 -8.97 -25.33
CA ASP A 37 -10.20 -8.39 -26.47
C ASP A 37 -10.04 -6.89 -26.27
N SER A 38 -8.86 -6.34 -26.56
CA SER A 38 -8.58 -4.91 -26.50
C SER A 38 -7.72 -4.52 -27.69
N CYS A 39 -8.00 -3.37 -28.32
CA CYS A 39 -7.11 -2.81 -29.33
C CYS A 39 -5.90 -2.14 -28.68
N SER A 40 -4.88 -1.81 -29.49
CA SER A 40 -3.68 -1.13 -29.03
C SER A 40 -3.95 0.16 -28.24
N GLU A 41 -5.01 0.90 -28.57
CA GLU A 41 -5.41 2.13 -27.88
C GLU A 41 -6.18 1.88 -26.57
N CYS A 42 -6.84 0.73 -26.43
CA CYS A 42 -7.48 0.31 -25.17
C CYS A 42 -6.50 -0.37 -24.23
N GLN A 43 -5.44 -0.97 -24.76
CA GLN A 43 -4.39 -1.61 -23.97
C GLN A 43 -3.53 -0.59 -23.21
N THR A 44 -3.44 0.66 -23.70
CA THR A 44 -2.73 1.77 -23.05
C THR A 44 -3.54 2.48 -21.98
N VAL A 45 -4.87 2.31 -21.98
CA VAL A 45 -5.73 2.70 -20.86
C VAL A 45 -5.61 1.61 -19.81
N GLU A 46 -4.77 1.85 -18.81
CA GLU A 46 -4.40 0.92 -17.74
C GLU A 46 -5.60 0.21 -17.13
N THR A 47 -5.96 -0.94 -17.67
CA THR A 47 -6.61 -1.98 -16.88
C THR A 47 -5.51 -2.68 -16.10
N PRO A 48 -5.64 -2.88 -14.78
CA PRO A 48 -4.78 -3.79 -14.05
C PRO A 48 -5.08 -5.19 -14.59
N SER A 49 -4.40 -5.56 -15.67
CA SER A 49 -4.36 -6.93 -16.18
C SER A 49 -3.69 -7.75 -15.09
N MET A 50 -4.51 -8.41 -14.28
CA MET A 50 -4.12 -9.46 -13.36
C MET A 50 -3.67 -10.61 -14.24
N LYS A 51 -2.43 -10.52 -14.75
CA LYS A 51 -1.76 -11.69 -15.29
C LYS A 51 -1.43 -12.53 -14.08
N ASP A 52 -2.26 -13.53 -13.83
CA ASP A 52 -1.88 -14.68 -13.00
C ASP A 52 -0.75 -15.42 -13.73
N SER A 53 0.44 -14.84 -13.73
CA SER A 53 1.68 -15.56 -14.03
C SER A 53 2.09 -16.36 -12.80
N ALA A 54 1.23 -17.31 -12.44
CA ALA A 54 1.55 -18.39 -11.53
C ALA A 54 2.50 -19.36 -12.25
N SER A 55 3.81 -19.09 -12.25
CA SER A 55 4.80 -20.10 -12.67
C SER A 55 6.25 -19.88 -12.20
N ALA A 56 6.63 -18.75 -11.59
CA ALA A 56 8.04 -18.52 -11.21
C ALA A 56 8.29 -17.85 -9.84
N GLU A 57 7.30 -17.80 -8.95
CA GLU A 57 7.39 -17.05 -7.69
C GLU A 57 7.42 -17.92 -6.42
N SER A 58 7.36 -19.25 -6.56
CA SER A 58 7.14 -20.18 -5.45
C SER A 58 8.35 -20.42 -4.51
N ASN A 59 9.51 -19.81 -4.76
CA ASN A 59 10.74 -20.08 -3.99
C ASN A 59 11.37 -18.84 -3.31
N LEU A 60 10.70 -17.68 -3.32
CA LEU A 60 11.23 -16.48 -2.67
C LEU A 60 10.60 -16.28 -1.29
N SER A 61 11.44 -15.99 -0.29
CA SER A 61 10.98 -15.54 1.04
C SER A 61 10.09 -14.31 0.89
N SER A 62 9.09 -14.14 1.76
CA SER A 62 8.18 -12.98 1.74
C SER A 62 8.94 -11.64 1.69
N LYS A 63 10.13 -11.56 2.31
CA LYS A 63 11.00 -10.37 2.27
C LYS A 63 11.60 -10.14 0.87
N GLN A 64 11.99 -11.20 0.17
CA GLN A 64 12.54 -11.13 -1.19
C GLN A 64 11.45 -10.78 -2.21
N LEU A 65 10.25 -11.34 -2.07
CA LEU A 65 9.09 -10.96 -2.89
C LEU A 65 8.74 -9.49 -2.72
N HIS A 66 8.65 -9.02 -1.46
CA HIS A 66 8.38 -7.62 -1.16
C HIS A 66 9.43 -6.69 -1.77
N HIS A 67 10.72 -7.02 -1.63
CA HIS A 67 11.79 -6.22 -2.22
C HIS A 67 11.69 -6.15 -3.75
N LYS A 68 11.42 -7.28 -4.42
CA LYS A 68 11.26 -7.34 -5.87
C LYS A 68 10.06 -6.51 -6.35
N GLN A 69 8.93 -6.59 -5.66
CA GLN A 69 7.74 -5.78 -5.95
C GLN A 69 8.02 -4.28 -5.81
N ILE A 70 8.72 -3.87 -4.76
CA ILE A 70 9.14 -2.46 -4.60
C ILE A 70 10.05 -2.02 -5.76
N MET A 71 10.99 -2.86 -6.20
CA MET A 71 11.87 -2.51 -7.32
C MET A 71 11.12 -2.37 -8.65
N GLN A 72 10.17 -3.27 -8.92
CA GLN A 72 9.29 -3.15 -10.09
C GLN A 72 8.47 -1.86 -10.05
N MET A 73 7.93 -1.50 -8.89
CA MET A 73 7.19 -0.24 -8.71
C MET A 73 8.08 0.97 -8.95
N LYS A 74 9.28 1.03 -8.35
CA LYS A 74 10.22 2.12 -8.57
C LYS A 74 10.60 2.28 -10.05
N HIS A 75 10.84 1.16 -10.73
CA HIS A 75 11.14 1.15 -12.16
C HIS A 75 9.94 1.62 -13.00
N LYS A 76 8.72 1.13 -12.71
CA LYS A 76 7.49 1.53 -13.42
C LYS A 76 7.30 3.05 -13.39
N TYR A 77 7.53 3.67 -12.23
CA TYR A 77 7.34 5.10 -12.02
C TYR A 77 8.62 5.93 -12.21
N GLN A 78 9.69 5.34 -12.75
CA GLN A 78 10.96 6.03 -13.03
C GLN A 78 11.58 6.70 -11.79
N LEU A 79 11.26 6.20 -10.60
CA LEU A 79 11.73 6.70 -9.30
C LEU A 79 13.15 6.24 -8.96
N ASN A 80 13.85 5.61 -9.91
CA ASN A 80 15.21 5.10 -9.71
C ASN A 80 16.26 6.22 -9.65
N ASN A 81 15.96 7.38 -10.25
CA ASN A 81 16.84 8.55 -10.33
C ASN A 81 16.19 9.81 -9.74
N ALA A 82 15.11 9.66 -8.96
CA ALA A 82 14.60 10.78 -8.19
C ALA A 82 15.72 11.14 -7.19
N ALA A 83 16.46 12.21 -7.48
CA ALA A 83 17.20 12.91 -6.46
C ALA A 83 16.22 13.12 -5.29
N ASP A 84 16.72 13.01 -4.06
CA ASP A 84 15.97 13.23 -2.82
C ASP A 84 15.61 14.73 -2.66
N ASP A 85 15.26 15.36 -3.78
CA ASP A 85 14.72 16.69 -3.85
C ASP A 85 13.28 16.60 -3.35
N ASP A 86 13.14 16.67 -2.02
CA ASP A 86 11.87 16.82 -1.29
C ASP A 86 11.20 18.19 -1.59
N SER A 87 11.60 18.84 -2.69
CA SER A 87 11.08 20.13 -3.14
C SER A 87 9.71 19.91 -3.77
N LEU A 88 8.69 20.17 -2.95
CA LEU A 88 7.32 20.24 -3.43
C LEU A 88 7.19 21.39 -4.44
N PRO A 89 6.34 21.26 -5.47
CA PRO A 89 6.11 22.33 -6.43
C PRO A 89 5.73 23.65 -5.73
N LYS A 90 6.23 24.78 -6.26
CA LYS A 90 5.99 26.10 -5.67
C LYS A 90 4.48 26.39 -5.59
N GLY A 91 3.96 26.55 -4.36
CA GLY A 91 2.53 26.78 -4.09
C GLY A 91 1.73 25.50 -3.80
N TYR A 92 2.32 24.32 -3.87
CA TYR A 92 1.68 23.08 -3.44
C TYR A 92 1.65 23.00 -1.90
N VAL A 93 0.45 22.83 -1.35
CA VAL A 93 0.26 22.61 0.08
C VAL A 93 0.04 21.13 0.32
N ASP A 94 1.03 20.46 0.90
CA ASP A 94 0.92 19.06 1.28
C ASP A 94 0.04 18.90 2.53
N ARG A 95 -1.27 18.83 2.31
CA ARG A 95 -2.27 18.58 3.35
C ARG A 95 -2.09 17.20 4.00
N ALA A 96 -1.50 16.22 3.29
CA ALA A 96 -1.25 14.91 3.84
C ALA A 96 -0.10 14.94 4.86
N LYS A 97 1.00 15.65 4.56
CA LYS A 97 2.10 15.92 5.51
C LYS A 97 1.61 16.71 6.72
N ALA A 98 0.80 17.76 6.49
CA ALA A 98 0.18 18.51 7.58
C ALA A 98 -0.69 17.60 8.47
N ARG A 99 -1.54 16.74 7.89
CA ARG A 99 -2.36 15.78 8.64
C ARG A 99 -1.52 14.74 9.40
N ARG A 100 -0.44 14.23 8.79
CA ARG A 100 0.50 13.31 9.48
C ARG A 100 1.16 13.98 10.69
N ALA A 101 1.48 15.27 10.62
CA ALA A 101 2.06 16.01 11.73
C ALA A 101 1.05 16.33 12.84
N THR A 102 -0.19 16.69 12.49
CA THR A 102 -1.22 17.08 13.47
C THR A 102 -1.95 15.92 14.11
N VAL A 103 -2.31 14.90 13.31
CA VAL A 103 -3.06 13.73 13.77
C VAL A 103 -2.14 12.56 14.11
N GLY A 104 -0.89 12.60 13.65
CA GLY A 104 0.00 11.45 13.70
C GLY A 104 -0.40 10.38 12.69
N SER A 105 0.36 9.29 12.72
CA SER A 105 -0.01 8.03 12.09
C SER A 105 -0.08 6.99 13.20
N SER A 106 -1.28 6.75 13.75
CA SER A 106 -1.50 5.64 14.69
C SER A 106 -1.41 4.33 13.91
N HIS A 107 -0.20 3.88 13.62
CA HIS A 107 -0.01 2.65 12.90
C HIS A 107 0.02 1.50 13.90
N GLY A 108 -0.75 0.44 13.66
CA GLY A 108 -0.80 -0.72 14.56
C GLY A 108 0.59 -1.33 14.86
N SER A 109 1.56 -1.17 13.95
CA SER A 109 2.95 -1.61 14.15
C SER A 109 3.91 -0.53 14.67
N GLU A 110 3.40 0.63 15.09
CA GLU A 110 4.22 1.64 15.76
C GLU A 110 4.92 1.03 16.97
N LYS A 111 6.24 1.26 17.05
CA LYS A 111 7.07 0.71 18.11
C LYS A 111 6.70 1.39 19.42
N THR A 112 6.47 0.56 20.44
CA THR A 112 6.34 1.07 21.81
C THR A 112 7.72 1.27 22.43
N GLU A 113 7.76 1.90 23.59
CA GLU A 113 8.98 2.15 24.36
C GLU A 113 9.89 0.91 24.41
N VAL A 114 11.19 1.14 24.25
CA VAL A 114 12.19 0.08 24.27
C VAL A 114 12.42 -0.37 25.72
N SER A 115 12.61 -1.67 25.92
CA SER A 115 12.93 -2.23 27.24
C SER A 115 14.28 -1.72 27.76
N SER A 116 14.39 -1.50 29.07
CA SER A 116 15.60 -1.08 29.77
C SER A 116 15.85 -1.98 30.97
N VAL A 117 17.13 -2.13 31.36
CA VAL A 117 17.50 -2.84 32.60
C VAL A 117 17.14 -2.02 33.83
N HIS A 118 17.19 -0.69 33.74
CA HIS A 118 17.01 0.21 34.88
C HIS A 118 15.58 0.71 35.07
N VAL A 119 14.78 0.70 34.00
CA VAL A 119 13.44 1.29 34.00
C VAL A 119 12.41 0.22 33.62
N PRO A 120 11.41 -0.05 34.48
CA PRO A 120 10.36 -1.00 34.17
C PRO A 120 9.52 -0.49 32.99
N VAL A 121 9.05 -1.42 32.17
CA VAL A 121 8.23 -1.13 31.00
C VAL A 121 6.84 -0.66 31.44
N SER A 122 6.35 0.44 30.84
CA SER A 122 5.03 1.01 31.15
C SER A 122 3.87 0.07 30.77
N LYS A 123 2.71 0.20 31.47
CA LYS A 123 1.50 -0.60 31.18
C LYS A 123 0.90 -0.32 29.80
N SER A 124 1.22 0.84 29.21
CA SER A 124 0.87 1.21 27.84
C SER A 124 1.69 0.47 26.77
N ASN A 125 2.77 -0.20 27.15
CA ASN A 125 3.58 -0.95 26.22
C ASN A 125 2.85 -2.21 25.74
N LYS A 126 2.94 -2.49 24.43
CA LYS A 126 2.28 -3.64 23.81
C LYS A 126 2.80 -4.97 24.36
N GLY A 127 4.09 -5.04 24.72
CA GLY A 127 4.71 -6.21 25.34
C GLY A 127 4.17 -6.49 26.74
N TYR A 128 3.95 -5.44 27.53
CA TYR A 128 3.33 -5.56 28.86
C TYR A 128 1.89 -6.10 28.76
N ASP A 129 1.09 -5.53 27.85
CA ASP A 129 -0.30 -5.96 27.61
C ASP A 129 -0.36 -7.41 27.11
N LEU A 130 0.53 -7.79 26.19
CA LEU A 130 0.62 -9.16 25.67
C LEU A 130 0.94 -10.17 26.78
N LEU A 131 1.95 -9.90 27.62
CA LEU A 131 2.30 -10.76 28.75
C LEU A 131 1.14 -10.87 29.74
N SER A 132 0.50 -9.75 30.05
CA SER A 132 -0.66 -9.69 30.94
C SER A 132 -1.81 -10.58 30.45
N LYS A 133 -2.10 -10.55 29.14
CA LYS A 133 -3.10 -11.42 28.49
C LYS A 133 -2.75 -12.91 28.55
N MET A 134 -1.47 -13.25 28.61
CA MET A 134 -0.98 -14.61 28.80
C MET A 134 -0.98 -15.06 30.27
N GLY A 135 -1.52 -14.24 31.18
CA GLY A 135 -1.64 -14.55 32.60
C GLY A 135 -0.42 -14.16 33.44
N TRP A 136 0.57 -13.51 32.83
CA TRP A 136 1.67 -12.90 33.59
C TRP A 136 1.18 -11.67 34.36
N LYS A 137 1.78 -11.39 35.52
CA LYS A 137 1.47 -10.21 36.33
C LYS A 137 2.78 -9.55 36.73
N GLU A 138 2.74 -8.23 36.88
CA GLU A 138 3.86 -7.44 37.38
C GLU A 138 4.38 -8.04 38.71
N GLY A 139 5.70 -8.23 38.80
CA GLY A 139 6.35 -8.86 39.96
C GLY A 139 6.40 -10.39 39.94
N ASN A 140 5.72 -11.07 39.01
CA ASN A 140 5.85 -12.51 38.85
C ASN A 140 7.00 -12.85 37.90
N ASN A 141 7.68 -13.96 38.16
CA ASN A 141 8.62 -14.54 37.22
C ASN A 141 7.90 -15.42 36.17
N LEU A 142 8.62 -15.74 35.09
CA LEU A 142 8.11 -16.56 33.99
C LEU A 142 8.44 -18.05 34.21
N GLY A 143 7.61 -18.94 33.67
CA GLY A 143 7.83 -20.39 33.70
C GLY A 143 6.98 -21.15 34.71
N LYS A 144 6.98 -22.49 34.59
CA LYS A 144 6.12 -23.38 35.39
C LYS A 144 6.48 -23.41 36.88
N ASN A 145 7.75 -23.27 37.20
CA ASN A 145 8.27 -23.30 38.57
C ASN A 145 8.76 -21.90 38.95
N ALA A 146 8.00 -21.21 39.81
CA ALA A 146 8.31 -19.86 40.27
C ALA A 146 9.56 -19.78 41.17
N SER A 147 10.20 -20.88 41.53
CA SER A 147 11.39 -20.86 42.40
C SER A 147 12.71 -20.80 41.63
N SER A 148 12.69 -21.15 40.34
CA SER A 148 13.91 -21.34 39.54
C SER A 148 14.14 -20.27 38.47
N SER A 149 13.20 -19.35 38.27
CA SER A 149 13.30 -18.31 37.25
C SER A 149 13.60 -16.94 37.86
N VAL A 150 14.47 -16.22 37.17
CA VAL A 150 14.92 -14.88 37.56
C VAL A 150 13.77 -13.88 37.37
N GLN A 151 13.55 -13.03 38.37
CA GLN A 151 12.50 -12.01 38.37
C GLN A 151 12.98 -10.69 37.73
N GLU A 152 14.25 -10.35 37.90
CA GLU A 152 14.84 -9.09 37.42
C GLU A 152 15.85 -9.34 36.30
N PRO A 153 16.05 -8.38 35.38
CA PRO A 153 17.04 -8.52 34.32
C PRO A 153 18.45 -8.67 34.88
N LEU A 154 19.24 -9.59 34.30
CA LEU A 154 20.64 -9.74 34.65
C LEU A 154 21.49 -8.66 33.96
N TYR A 155 22.35 -8.01 34.74
CA TYR A 155 23.32 -7.06 34.21
C TYR A 155 24.51 -7.80 33.60
N VAL A 156 24.86 -7.47 32.35
CA VAL A 156 26.04 -8.02 31.67
C VAL A 156 26.95 -6.85 31.33
N GLU A 157 28.17 -6.87 31.88
CA GLU A 157 29.21 -5.89 31.55
C GLU A 157 29.56 -6.00 30.06
N PRO A 158 29.51 -4.90 29.28
CA PRO A 158 29.90 -4.94 27.88
C PRO A 158 31.40 -5.26 27.78
N LYS A 159 31.75 -6.26 26.97
CA LYS A 159 33.15 -6.53 26.62
C LYS A 159 33.68 -5.38 25.78
N VAL A 160 34.68 -4.70 26.33
CA VAL A 160 35.50 -3.68 25.64
C VAL A 160 36.31 -4.32 24.52
#